data_AF-A0A7S0M787-F1
#
_entry.id   AF-A0A7S0M787-F1
#
_cell.length_a   1.000
_cell.length_b   1.000
_cell.length_c   1.000
_cell.angle_alpha   90.00
_cell.angle_beta   90.00
_cell.angle_gamma   90.00
#
_symmetry.space_group_name_H-M   'P 1'
#
loop_
_entity.id
_entity.type
_entity.pdbx_description
1 polymer ?
#
loop_
_entity_poly.entity_id
_entity_poly.type
_entity_poly.pdbx_seq_one_letter_code
_entity_poly.pdbx_strand_id
1 'polypeptide(L)'
;AGDSRPFLICGHHFCSACLHDETLRMVHSNELPVQCKQCQTLVSVKDLSSAFPREQDRTALLTTVATSHVCNTPAHPLGKCPYTGCNQILAKESGYSKCYRCGREVCVSCGLIDSDDSWSSLHR
;
A
#
# COMPACT_ATOMS: atom_id res chain seq x y z
N ALA A 1 5.57 28.69 9.15
CA ALA A 1 4.50 28.31 10.09
C ALA A 1 3.46 27.53 9.29
N GLY A 2 3.31 26.24 9.56
CA GLY A 2 2.33 25.40 8.86
C GLY A 2 0.92 25.78 9.29
N ASP A 3 0.00 25.85 8.35
CA ASP A 3 -1.39 26.25 8.57
C ASP A 3 -2.10 25.19 9.44
N SER A 4 -2.13 25.40 10.75
CA SER A 4 -2.70 24.49 11.76
C SER A 4 -4.24 24.48 11.77
N ARG A 5 -4.89 24.62 10.61
CA ARG A 5 -6.35 24.65 10.58
C ARG A 5 -6.89 23.23 10.72
N PRO A 6 -7.75 22.95 11.70
CA PRO A 6 -8.40 21.66 11.78
C PRO A 6 -9.30 21.49 10.55
N PHE A 7 -9.25 20.33 9.93
CA PHE A 7 -10.17 19.98 8.85
C PHE A 7 -11.25 19.04 9.38
N LEU A 8 -12.43 19.15 8.77
CA LEU A 8 -13.61 18.41 9.16
C LEU A 8 -13.72 17.16 8.28
N ILE A 9 -13.67 15.98 8.90
CA ILE A 9 -13.99 14.72 8.23
C ILE A 9 -15.16 14.13 8.97
N CYS A 10 -16.19 13.66 8.25
CA CYS A 10 -17.42 13.07 8.81
C CYS A 10 -18.10 13.93 9.92
N GLY A 11 -17.93 15.25 9.88
CA GLY A 11 -18.45 16.18 10.90
C GLY A 11 -17.57 16.35 12.15
N HIS A 12 -16.46 15.61 12.26
CA HIS A 12 -15.55 15.63 13.39
C HIS A 12 -14.23 16.32 13.05
N HIS A 13 -13.63 16.99 14.03
CA HIS A 13 -12.40 17.76 13.84
C HIS A 13 -11.17 16.87 13.92
N PHE A 14 -10.24 17.07 13.00
CA PHE A 14 -8.95 16.42 13.00
C PHE A 14 -7.84 17.46 13.05
N CYS A 15 -6.87 17.25 13.95
CA CYS A 15 -5.60 17.96 13.88
C CYS A 15 -4.78 17.39 12.73
N SER A 16 -4.27 18.25 11.85
CA SER A 16 -3.45 17.83 10.71
C SER A 16 -2.23 17.00 11.13
N ALA A 17 -1.54 17.41 12.21
CA ALA A 17 -0.39 16.69 12.73
C ALA A 17 -0.80 15.31 13.28
N CYS A 18 -1.88 15.25 14.07
CA CYS A 18 -2.34 13.97 14.62
C CYS A 18 -2.83 13.01 13.53
N LEU A 19 -3.51 13.51 12.49
CA LEU A 19 -3.92 12.66 11.38
C LEU A 19 -2.69 12.16 10.60
N HIS A 20 -1.72 13.03 10.35
CA HIS A 20 -0.46 12.66 9.71
C HIS A 20 0.26 11.55 10.48
N ASP A 21 0.46 11.73 11.79
CA ASP A 21 1.19 10.79 12.64
C ASP A 21 0.43 9.46 12.80
N GLU A 22 -0.88 9.51 13.01
CA GLU A 22 -1.73 8.31 13.07
C GLU A 22 -1.69 7.56 11.74
N THR A 23 -1.78 8.28 10.62
CA THR A 23 -1.75 7.66 9.29
C THR A 23 -0.38 7.04 9.01
N LEU A 24 0.73 7.70 9.38
CA LEU A 24 2.07 7.10 9.30
C LEU A 24 2.18 5.85 10.17
N ARG A 25 1.68 5.89 11.41
CA ARG A 25 1.66 4.72 12.30
C ARG A 25 0.91 3.56 11.65
N MET A 26 -0.29 3.81 11.12
CA MET A 26 -1.13 2.80 10.46
C MET A 26 -0.51 2.27 9.16
N VAL A 27 0.21 3.11 8.41
CA VAL A 27 0.99 2.68 7.24
C VAL A 27 2.09 1.71 7.64
N HIS A 28 2.82 1.98 8.73
CA HIS A 28 3.87 1.09 9.21
C HIS A 28 3.33 -0.22 9.82
N SER A 29 2.14 -0.18 10.46
CA SER A 29 1.50 -1.34 11.07
C SER A 29 0.58 -2.13 10.12
N ASN A 30 0.42 -1.73 8.86
CA ASN A 30 -0.56 -2.30 7.92
C ASN A 30 -2.02 -2.27 8.42
N GLU A 31 -2.37 -1.35 9.32
CA GLU A 31 -3.70 -1.25 9.95
C GLU A 31 -4.72 -0.42 9.14
N LEU A 32 -4.45 -0.17 7.86
CA LEU A 32 -5.35 0.58 6.97
C LEU A 32 -6.66 -0.21 6.70
N PRO A 33 -7.81 0.47 6.49
CA PRO A 33 -8.00 1.92 6.29
C PRO A 33 -8.11 2.74 7.59
N VAL A 34 -7.85 4.04 7.50
CA VAL A 34 -8.01 4.98 8.63
C VAL A 34 -9.49 5.21 8.93
N GLN A 35 -9.88 5.13 10.20
CA GLN A 35 -11.24 5.38 10.69
C GLN A 35 -11.30 6.55 11.66
N CYS A 36 -12.40 7.30 11.63
CA CYS A 36 -12.68 8.30 12.66
C CYS A 36 -12.87 7.62 14.02
N LYS A 37 -12.08 8.01 15.03
CA LYS A 37 -12.19 7.42 16.38
C LYS A 37 -13.55 7.67 17.05
N GLN A 38 -14.28 8.71 16.66
CA GLN A 38 -15.58 9.08 17.27
C GLN A 38 -16.76 8.33 16.66
N CYS A 39 -16.82 8.17 15.34
CA CYS A 39 -17.97 7.57 14.65
C CYS A 39 -17.62 6.37 13.76
N GLN A 40 -16.36 5.93 13.77
CA GLN A 40 -15.84 4.79 12.99
C GLN A 40 -16.01 4.92 11.47
N THR A 41 -16.38 6.10 10.98
CA THR A 41 -16.49 6.36 9.54
C THR A 41 -15.11 6.30 8.89
N LEU A 42 -15.02 5.65 7.73
CA LEU A 42 -13.80 5.58 6.92
C LEU A 42 -13.37 6.98 6.49
N VAL A 43 -12.10 7.29 6.74
CA VAL A 43 -11.49 8.52 6.25
C VAL A 43 -11.12 8.32 4.79
N SER A 44 -11.57 9.23 3.92
CA SER A 44 -11.27 9.11 2.50
C SER A 44 -9.79 9.43 2.23
N VAL A 45 -9.21 8.77 1.23
CA VAL A 45 -7.84 9.03 0.78
C VAL A 45 -7.64 10.48 0.33
N LYS A 46 -8.69 11.11 -0.19
CA LYS A 46 -8.68 12.53 -0.57
C LYS A 46 -8.43 13.41 0.65
N ASP A 47 -9.08 13.12 1.78
CA ASP A 47 -8.92 13.88 3.02
C ASP A 47 -7.57 13.62 3.68
N LEU A 48 -7.03 12.39 3.56
CA LEU A 48 -5.68 12.08 4.00
C LEU A 48 -4.65 12.88 3.19
N SER A 49 -4.83 13.00 1.87
CA SER A 49 -3.86 13.65 0.98
C SER A 49 -3.56 15.12 1.35
N SER A 50 -4.54 15.84 1.91
CA SER A 50 -4.33 17.20 2.44
C SER A 50 -3.46 17.26 3.70
N ALA A 51 -3.37 16.18 4.47
CA ALA A 51 -2.53 16.10 5.67
C ALA A 51 -1.05 15.80 5.34
N PHE A 52 -0.71 15.43 4.10
CA PHE A 52 0.65 15.12 3.67
C PHE A 52 1.17 16.17 2.67
N PRO A 53 1.82 17.25 3.14
CA PRO A 53 2.25 18.34 2.28
C PRO A 53 3.43 17.95 1.36
N ARG A 54 4.19 16.90 1.73
CA ARG A 54 5.29 16.40 0.91
C ARG A 54 4.78 15.31 -0.03
N GLU A 55 5.11 15.46 -1.30
CA GLU A 55 4.71 14.52 -2.35
C GLU A 55 5.22 13.09 -2.09
N GLN A 56 6.42 12.94 -1.53
CA GLN A 56 6.99 11.64 -1.21
C GLN A 56 6.15 10.89 -0.17
N ASP A 57 5.75 11.56 0.91
CA ASP A 57 4.96 10.97 1.99
C ASP A 57 3.55 10.62 1.49
N ARG A 58 2.97 11.50 0.66
CA ARG A 58 1.69 11.24 -0.02
C ARG A 58 1.79 10.01 -0.93
N THR A 59 2.86 9.89 -1.73
CA THR A 59 3.05 8.75 -2.63
C THR A 59 3.22 7.45 -1.86
N ALA A 60 3.96 7.47 -0.76
CA ALA A 60 4.11 6.31 0.12
C ALA A 60 2.77 5.88 0.72
N LEU A 61 1.97 6.82 1.24
CA LEU A 61 0.63 6.55 1.74
C LEU A 61 -0.26 5.91 0.67
N LEU A 62 -0.36 6.54 -0.51
CA LEU A 62 -1.20 6.05 -1.61
C LEU A 62 -0.79 4.63 -2.03
N THR A 63 0.52 4.38 -2.12
CA THR A 63 1.06 3.06 -2.45
C THR A 63 0.65 2.02 -1.40
N THR A 64 0.77 2.34 -0.11
CA THR A 64 0.39 1.41 0.98
C THR A 64 -1.11 1.15 1.00
N VAL A 65 -1.95 2.19 0.85
CA VAL A 65 -3.41 2.03 0.81
C VAL A 65 -3.82 1.15 -0.38
N ALA A 66 -3.31 1.44 -1.58
CA ALA A 66 -3.61 0.65 -2.77
C ALA A 66 -3.16 -0.80 -2.60
N THR A 67 -1.96 -1.02 -2.07
CA THR A 67 -1.41 -2.36 -1.82
C THR A 67 -2.25 -3.12 -0.79
N SER A 68 -2.61 -2.49 0.32
CA SER A 68 -3.45 -3.11 1.36
C SER A 68 -4.81 -3.51 0.79
N HIS A 69 -5.45 -2.62 0.02
CA HIS A 69 -6.74 -2.91 -0.62
C HIS A 69 -6.66 -4.12 -1.56
N VAL A 70 -5.64 -4.15 -2.42
CA VAL A 70 -5.42 -5.25 -3.38
C VAL A 70 -5.14 -6.57 -2.66
N CYS A 71 -4.30 -6.57 -1.62
CA CYS A 71 -3.97 -7.78 -0.85
C CYS A 71 -5.16 -8.32 -0.06
N ASN A 72 -6.01 -7.45 0.49
CA ASN A 72 -7.16 -7.82 1.32
C ASN A 72 -8.44 -8.09 0.49
N THR A 73 -8.38 -7.99 -0.84
CA THR A 73 -9.50 -8.27 -1.74
C THR A 73 -9.16 -9.44 -2.66
N PRO A 74 -9.44 -10.70 -2.27
CA PRO A 74 -8.99 -11.88 -3.02
C PRO A 74 -9.40 -11.89 -4.50
N ALA A 75 -10.64 -11.48 -4.78
CA ALA A 75 -11.22 -11.41 -6.11
C ALA A 75 -10.69 -10.23 -6.97
N HIS A 76 -9.86 -9.34 -6.41
CA HIS A 76 -9.31 -8.23 -7.16
C HIS A 76 -8.38 -8.75 -8.27
N PRO A 77 -8.47 -8.25 -9.51
CA PRO A 77 -7.62 -8.70 -10.63
C PRO A 77 -6.15 -8.26 -10.50
N LEU A 78 -5.77 -7.67 -9.37
CA LEU A 78 -4.41 -7.22 -9.10
C LEU A 78 -3.90 -7.95 -7.85
N GLY A 79 -2.58 -8.01 -7.70
CA GLY A 79 -1.86 -8.55 -6.54
C GLY A 79 -0.61 -7.72 -6.25
N LYS A 80 0.07 -8.00 -5.13
CA LYS A 80 1.40 -7.41 -4.85
C LYS A 80 2.50 -8.38 -5.29
N CYS A 81 3.62 -7.85 -5.76
CA CYS A 81 4.84 -8.63 -5.87
C CYS A 81 5.20 -9.25 -4.49
N PRO A 82 5.40 -10.57 -4.40
CA PRO A 82 5.66 -11.28 -3.15
C PRO A 82 7.11 -11.13 -2.68
N TYR A 83 8.00 -10.58 -3.51
CA TYR A 83 9.39 -10.38 -3.13
C TYR A 83 9.52 -9.33 -2.02
N THR A 84 10.22 -9.70 -0.95
CA THR A 84 10.48 -8.82 0.20
C THR A 84 11.11 -7.49 -0.24
N GLY A 85 10.54 -6.38 0.21
CA GLY A 85 10.98 -5.03 -0.18
C GLY A 85 10.44 -4.54 -1.53
N CYS A 86 9.73 -5.37 -2.29
CA CYS A 86 9.00 -4.92 -3.47
C CYS A 86 7.55 -4.56 -3.11
N ASN A 87 7.10 -3.38 -3.54
CA ASN A 87 5.73 -2.90 -3.38
C ASN A 87 5.03 -2.68 -4.73
N GLN A 88 5.47 -3.36 -5.80
CA GLN A 88 4.78 -3.25 -7.08
C GLN A 88 3.46 -4.01 -7.07
N ILE A 89 2.48 -3.43 -7.75
CA ILE A 89 1.20 -4.05 -8.05
C ILE A 89 1.31 -4.74 -9.41
N LEU A 90 0.86 -5.98 -9.46
CA LEU A 90 0.90 -6.85 -10.64
C LEU A 90 -0.53 -7.22 -11.02
N ALA A 91 -0.80 -7.40 -12.31
CA ALA A 91 -2.05 -8.00 -12.75
C ALA A 91 -2.04 -9.51 -12.45
N LYS A 92 -3.15 -10.04 -11.91
CA LYS A 92 -3.36 -11.48 -11.71
C LYS A 92 -3.83 -12.11 -13.03
N GLU A 93 -2.93 -12.14 -14.00
CA GLU A 93 -3.12 -12.89 -15.24
C GLU A 93 -2.83 -14.39 -15.05
N SER A 94 -2.95 -15.22 -16.08
CA SER A 94 -2.54 -16.62 -15.97
C SER A 94 -1.03 -16.75 -16.13
N GLY A 95 -0.36 -17.44 -15.20
CA GLY A 95 1.05 -17.80 -15.31
C GLY A 95 2.01 -16.83 -14.61
N TYR A 96 3.18 -16.63 -15.22
CA TYR A 96 4.24 -15.78 -14.68
C TYR A 96 4.22 -14.39 -15.30
N SER A 97 4.45 -13.38 -14.47
CA SER A 97 4.64 -12.00 -14.92
C SER A 97 5.94 -11.44 -14.35
N LYS A 98 6.69 -10.72 -15.18
CA LYS A 98 7.91 -10.04 -14.77
C LYS A 98 7.58 -8.77 -14.00
N CYS A 99 8.04 -8.68 -12.77
CA CYS A 99 7.94 -7.45 -11.98
C CYS A 99 8.96 -6.41 -12.48
N TYR A 100 8.50 -5.32 -13.09
CA TYR A 100 9.38 -4.29 -13.65
C TYR A 100 10.26 -3.56 -12.62
N ARG A 101 9.94 -3.64 -11.32
CA ARG A 101 10.74 -3.00 -10.27
C ARG A 101 11.87 -3.87 -9.74
N CYS A 102 11.59 -5.15 -9.44
CA CYS A 102 12.62 -6.06 -8.90
C CYS A 102 13.21 -7.01 -9.95
N GLY A 103 12.68 -7.00 -11.17
CA GLY A 103 13.12 -7.83 -12.29
C GLY A 103 12.70 -9.30 -12.21
N ARG A 104 12.14 -9.75 -11.09
CA ARG A 104 11.79 -11.16 -10.84
C ARG A 104 10.53 -11.57 -11.59
N GLU A 105 10.51 -12.81 -12.03
CA GLU A 105 9.29 -13.45 -12.56
C GLU A 105 8.50 -14.04 -11.40
N VAL A 106 7.20 -13.73 -11.38
CA VAL A 106 6.30 -14.08 -10.29
C VAL A 106 5.09 -14.78 -10.88
N CYS A 107 4.79 -15.98 -10.41
CA CYS A 107 3.51 -16.62 -10.65
C CYS A 107 2.42 -15.80 -9.96
N VAL A 108 1.59 -15.11 -10.73
CA VAL A 108 0.62 -14.16 -10.17
C VAL A 108 -0.60 -14.85 -9.56
N SER A 109 -0.73 -16.17 -9.74
CA SER A 109 -1.76 -17.00 -9.10
C SER A 109 -1.36 -17.49 -7.70
N CYS A 110 -0.12 -17.97 -7.51
CA CYS A 110 0.32 -18.56 -6.23
C CYS A 110 1.43 -17.75 -5.52
N GLY A 111 1.98 -16.71 -6.16
CA GLY A 111 3.05 -15.89 -5.62
C GLY A 111 4.44 -16.55 -5.64
N LEU A 112 4.60 -17.68 -6.33
CA LEU A 112 5.90 -18.33 -6.47
C LEU A 112 6.82 -17.44 -7.32
N ILE A 113 8.04 -17.21 -6.84
CA ILE A 113 9.06 -16.48 -7.58
C ILE A 113 9.85 -17.49 -8.39
N ASP A 114 9.96 -17.28 -9.71
CA ASP A 114 10.90 -18.05 -10.52
C ASP A 114 12.31 -17.56 -10.20
N SER A 115 13.05 -18.38 -9.48
CA SER A 115 14.47 -18.16 -9.23
C SER A 115 15.23 -19.23 -9.98
N ASP A 116 15.99 -18.81 -10.99
CA ASP A 116 16.96 -19.60 -11.78
C ASP A 116 18.02 -20.34 -10.92
N ASP A 117 18.01 -20.15 -9.59
CA ASP A 117 18.95 -20.75 -8.64
C ASP A 117 18.82 -22.27 -8.50
N SER A 118 17.76 -22.90 -9.03
CA SER A 118 17.54 -24.35 -8.85
C SER A 118 18.01 -25.24 -10.01
N TRP A 119 18.30 -24.70 -11.19
CA TRP A 119 18.70 -25.51 -12.36
C TRP A 119 20.20 -25.51 -12.65
N SER A 120 20.91 -24.43 -12.29
CA SER A 120 22.33 -24.27 -12.60
C SER A 120 23.27 -25.01 -11.64
N SER A 121 22.76 -25.55 -10.53
CA SER A 121 23.53 -26.29 -9.51
C SER A 121 23.44 -27.82 -9.61
N LEU A 122 22.62 -28.37 -10.53
CA LEU A 122 22.41 -29.82 -10.70
C LEU A 122 23.14 -30.43 -11.91
N HIS A 123 23.84 -29.61 -12.69
CA HIS A 123 24.56 -30.02 -13.91
C HIS A 123 26.01 -29.51 -13.98
N ARG A 124 26.72 -29.40 -12.85
CA ARG A 124 28.19 -29.28 -12.83
C ARG A 124 28.84 -30.51 -12.24
#